data_AF-A0A7J9I8J4-F1
#
_entry.id   AF-A0A7J9I8J4-F1
#
_cell.length_a   1.000
_cell.length_b   1.000
_cell.length_c   1.000
_cell.angle_alpha   90.00
_cell.angle_beta   90.00
_cell.angle_gamma   90.00
#
_symmetry.space_group_name_H-M   'P 1'
#
loop_
_entity.id
_entity.type
_entity.pdbx_description
1 polymer ?
#
loop_
_entity_poly.entity_id
_entity_poly.type
_entity_poly.pdbx_seq_one_letter_code
_entity_poly.pdbx_strand_id
1 'polypeptide(L)'
;MDISVMNDAWIPDLSPTRLSSLVYNMSDAKVAELINTNSRLWRKELIESTFPEEIADRILRIPLAINPHDDLLAWSDEPSGEYTVRSAYKVLQSLDEDPSAYVLQTDYKGFYNKLWLLNLPSKIKITVWKASWNYLPLRANMQQRRLTNTTICSRCIVEQRR
;
A
#
# COMPACT_ATOMS: atom_id res chain seq x y z
N MET A 1 -10.55 -22.03 8.87
CA MET A 1 -9.27 -21.62 9.47
C MET A 1 -8.13 -22.37 8.80
N ASP A 2 -7.82 -21.96 7.57
CA ASP A 2 -6.67 -22.45 6.78
C ASP A 2 -5.50 -21.46 6.76
N ILE A 3 -5.51 -20.49 7.69
CA ILE A 3 -4.47 -19.47 7.82
C ILE A 3 -3.20 -20.10 8.42
N SER A 4 -2.11 -20.01 7.68
CA SER A 4 -0.76 -20.40 8.10
C SER A 4 -0.15 -19.34 9.01
N VAL A 5 0.40 -19.78 10.15
CA VAL A 5 1.03 -18.88 11.13
C VAL A 5 2.19 -18.07 10.53
N MET A 6 2.97 -18.68 9.63
CA MET A 6 4.22 -18.12 9.12
C MET A 6 4.10 -17.50 7.74
N ASN A 7 3.17 -17.99 6.92
CA ASN A 7 3.06 -17.57 5.52
C ASN A 7 2.01 -16.47 5.31
N ASP A 8 0.98 -16.40 6.16
CA ASP A 8 -0.11 -15.44 6.01
C ASP A 8 0.06 -14.22 6.92
N ALA A 9 -0.42 -13.07 6.46
CA ALA A 9 -0.39 -11.82 7.20
C ALA A 9 -1.62 -11.69 8.11
N TRP A 10 -1.64 -12.45 9.21
CA TRP A 10 -2.78 -12.51 10.15
C TRP A 10 -2.58 -11.69 11.43
N ILE A 11 -1.36 -11.19 11.68
CA ILE A 11 -1.04 -10.32 12.82
C ILE A 11 -0.99 -8.87 12.32
N PRO A 12 -1.77 -7.93 12.91
CA PRO A 12 -1.76 -6.53 12.51
C PRO A 12 -0.36 -5.90 12.57
N ASP A 13 -0.04 -5.11 11.54
CA ASP A 13 1.21 -4.36 11.39
C ASP A 13 2.49 -5.21 11.38
N LEU A 14 2.37 -6.51 11.15
CA LEU A 14 3.50 -7.44 11.16
C LEU A 14 3.52 -8.26 9.86
N SER A 15 4.59 -8.09 9.09
CA SER A 15 4.75 -8.85 7.85
C SER A 15 5.19 -10.29 8.11
N PRO A 16 4.75 -11.26 7.29
CA PRO A 16 5.17 -12.67 7.39
C PRO A 16 6.70 -12.85 7.35
N THR A 17 7.39 -12.01 6.57
CA THR A 17 8.86 -11.99 6.50
C THR A 17 9.51 -11.61 7.83
N ARG A 18 8.92 -10.66 8.57
CA ARG A 18 9.41 -10.27 9.91
C ARG A 18 9.16 -11.37 10.94
N LEU A 19 7.99 -12.02 10.90
CA LEU A 19 7.69 -13.18 11.76
C LEU A 19 8.68 -14.33 11.55
N SER A 20 8.94 -14.67 10.29
CA SER A 20 9.87 -15.74 9.91
C SER A 20 11.32 -15.48 10.38
N SER A 21 11.72 -14.21 10.51
CA SER A 21 13.04 -13.85 11.03
C SER A 21 13.18 -13.99 12.56
N LEU A 22 12.05 -14.02 13.28
CA LEU A 22 11.99 -14.04 14.74
C LEU A 22 11.70 -15.43 15.31
N VAL A 23 11.00 -16.28 14.55
CA VAL A 23 10.64 -17.63 14.96
C VAL A 23 11.30 -18.64 14.02
N TYR A 24 12.43 -19.17 14.44
CA TYR A 24 13.07 -20.32 13.79
C TYR A 24 12.37 -21.58 14.30
N ASN A 25 11.82 -22.42 13.40
CA ASN A 25 11.29 -23.77 13.67
C ASN A 25 9.77 -23.96 13.83
N MET A 26 8.92 -23.11 13.26
CA MET A 26 7.49 -23.44 13.09
C MET A 26 7.18 -23.75 11.62
N SER A 27 7.30 -25.02 11.22
CA SER A 27 6.88 -25.46 9.88
C SER A 27 5.43 -25.94 9.92
N ASP A 28 4.58 -25.35 9.08
CA ASP A 28 3.18 -25.74 8.80
C ASP A 28 2.14 -25.59 9.92
N ALA A 29 2.43 -24.83 10.97
CA ALA A 29 1.44 -24.52 12.00
C ALA A 29 0.28 -23.65 11.46
N LYS A 30 -0.95 -24.02 11.81
CA LYS A 30 -2.15 -23.23 11.51
C LYS A 30 -2.55 -22.37 12.71
N VAL A 31 -3.11 -21.18 12.45
CA VAL A 31 -3.62 -20.29 13.50
C VAL A 31 -4.71 -20.97 14.34
N ALA A 32 -5.46 -21.90 13.74
CA ALA A 32 -6.45 -22.72 14.43
C ALA A 32 -5.87 -23.51 15.62
N GLU A 33 -4.60 -23.92 15.57
CA GLU A 33 -3.95 -24.70 16.63
C GLU A 33 -3.65 -23.84 17.87
N LEU A 34 -3.49 -22.53 17.67
CA LEU A 34 -3.30 -21.55 18.74
C LEU A 34 -4.62 -21.21 19.47
N ILE A 35 -5.76 -21.66 18.94
CA ILE A 35 -7.09 -21.40 19.50
C ILE A 35 -7.59 -22.66 20.21
N ASN A 36 -8.26 -22.48 21.35
CA ASN A 36 -8.97 -23.57 22.01
C ASN A 36 -10.33 -23.77 21.33
N THR A 37 -10.56 -24.95 20.74
CA THR A 37 -11.80 -25.26 20.02
C THR A 37 -13.05 -25.18 20.89
N ASN A 38 -12.93 -25.48 22.19
CA ASN A 38 -14.08 -25.54 23.10
C ASN A 38 -14.46 -24.16 23.66
N SER A 39 -13.47 -23.37 24.07
CA SER A 39 -13.71 -22.05 24.67
C SER A 39 -13.61 -20.89 23.67
N ARG A 40 -13.10 -21.14 22.45
CA ARG A 40 -12.80 -20.12 21.42
C ARG A 40 -11.95 -18.98 21.97
N LEU A 41 -11.04 -19.31 22.90
CA LEU A 41 -10.04 -18.40 23.44
C LEU A 41 -8.65 -18.80 22.95
N TRP A 42 -7.76 -17.82 22.90
CA TRP A 42 -6.34 -18.05 22.65
C TRP A 42 -5.72 -18.96 23.71
N ARG A 43 -4.89 -19.91 23.28
CA ARG A 43 -4.06 -20.74 24.18
C ARG A 43 -2.88 -19.91 24.67
N LYS A 44 -3.14 -19.06 25.67
CA LYS A 44 -2.18 -18.07 26.17
C LYS A 44 -0.79 -18.64 26.46
N GLU A 45 -0.72 -19.74 27.22
CA GLU A 45 0.54 -20.40 27.57
C GLU A 45 1.34 -20.87 26.34
N LEU A 46 0.64 -21.40 25.32
CA LEU A 46 1.25 -21.84 24.07
C LEU A 46 1.79 -20.64 23.27
N ILE A 47 1.04 -19.54 23.22
CA ILE A 47 1.45 -18.34 22.50
C ILE A 47 2.67 -17.70 23.17
N GLU A 48 2.65 -17.55 24.49
CA GLU A 48 3.75 -16.94 25.27
C GLU A 48 5.04 -17.78 25.23
N SER A 49 4.94 -19.10 25.06
CA SER A 49 6.10 -19.99 24.91
C SER A 49 6.63 -20.06 23.48
N THR A 50 5.80 -19.76 22.49
CA THR A 50 6.14 -19.92 21.07
C THR A 50 6.62 -18.62 20.43
N PHE A 51 6.06 -17.48 20.83
CA PHE A 51 6.35 -16.18 20.23
C PHE A 51 7.10 -15.26 21.19
N PRO A 52 7.93 -14.34 20.68
CA PRO A 52 8.48 -13.25 21.48
C PRO A 52 7.37 -12.45 22.17
N GLU A 53 7.64 -11.92 23.36
CA GLU A 53 6.65 -11.22 24.21
C GLU A 53 5.87 -10.14 23.44
N GLU A 54 6.55 -9.34 22.62
CA GLU A 54 5.92 -8.29 21.79
C GLU A 54 4.89 -8.86 20.80
N ILE A 55 5.19 -10.01 20.18
CA ILE A 55 4.31 -10.66 19.21
C ILE A 55 3.18 -11.38 19.94
N ALA A 56 3.50 -12.05 21.04
CA ALA A 56 2.51 -12.73 21.87
C ALA A 56 1.42 -11.77 22.36
N ASP A 57 1.79 -10.60 22.87
CA ASP A 57 0.83 -9.56 23.29
C ASP A 57 -0.05 -9.08 22.12
N ARG A 58 0.53 -8.90 20.92
CA ARG A 58 -0.24 -8.55 19.72
C ARG A 58 -1.25 -9.63 19.35
N ILE A 59 -0.87 -10.91 19.37
CA ILE A 59 -1.76 -12.04 19.06
C ILE A 59 -2.93 -12.07 20.06
N LEU A 60 -2.62 -11.93 21.36
CA LEU A 60 -3.64 -11.98 22.42
C LEU A 60 -4.65 -10.82 22.36
N ARG A 61 -4.30 -9.71 21.71
CA ARG A 61 -5.20 -8.57 21.47
C ARG A 61 -6.17 -8.79 20.30
N ILE A 62 -5.93 -9.79 19.45
CA ILE A 62 -6.82 -10.07 18.31
C ILE A 62 -8.12 -10.67 18.86
N PRO A 63 -9.28 -10.02 18.66
CA PRO A 63 -10.55 -10.55 19.12
C PRO A 63 -10.94 -11.78 18.30
N LEU A 64 -11.24 -12.89 18.99
CA LEU A 64 -11.79 -14.09 18.37
C LEU A 64 -13.31 -13.96 18.28
N ALA A 65 -13.89 -14.27 17.12
CA ALA A 65 -15.35 -14.27 17.02
C ALA A 65 -15.95 -15.44 17.79
N ILE A 66 -17.01 -15.13 18.52
CA ILE A 66 -17.79 -16.06 19.34
C ILE A 66 -18.38 -17.17 18.47
N ASN A 67 -18.91 -16.81 17.30
CA ASN A 67 -19.50 -17.77 16.38
C ASN A 67 -18.47 -18.27 15.36
N PRO A 68 -18.47 -19.57 15.04
CA PRO A 68 -17.68 -20.10 13.94
C PRO A 68 -18.19 -19.51 12.63
N HIS A 69 -17.27 -18.96 11.84
CA HIS A 69 -17.50 -18.40 10.52
C HIS A 69 -16.24 -18.65 9.70
N ASP A 70 -16.40 -18.58 8.38
CA ASP A 70 -15.28 -18.71 7.45
C ASP A 70 -14.29 -17.55 7.61
N ASP A 71 -13.03 -17.78 7.24
CA ASP A 71 -11.97 -16.79 7.38
C ASP A 71 -12.27 -15.56 6.50
N LEU A 72 -12.14 -14.36 7.07
CA LEU A 72 -12.37 -13.09 6.38
C LEU A 72 -11.06 -12.32 6.22
N LEU A 73 -10.83 -11.81 5.01
CA LEU A 73 -9.72 -10.89 4.75
C LEU A 73 -10.13 -9.48 5.17
N ALA A 74 -9.32 -8.85 6.02
CA ALA A 74 -9.49 -7.46 6.45
C ALA A 74 -8.34 -6.61 5.90
N TRP A 75 -8.67 -5.39 5.48
CA TRP A 75 -7.70 -4.39 5.03
C TRP A 75 -6.99 -3.76 6.24
N SER A 76 -5.66 -3.85 6.29
CA SER A 76 -4.84 -3.40 7.43
C SER A 76 -4.87 -1.89 7.66
N ASP A 77 -4.95 -1.10 6.59
CA ASP A 77 -4.78 0.37 6.67
C ASP A 77 -6.06 1.14 6.98
N GLU A 78 -7.15 0.44 7.31
CA GLU A 78 -8.41 1.05 7.73
C GLU A 78 -8.94 0.30 8.98
N PRO A 79 -9.31 1.01 10.06
CA PRO A 79 -9.77 0.37 11.30
C PRO A 79 -11.08 -0.40 11.16
N SER A 80 -11.88 -0.12 10.11
CA SER A 80 -13.06 -0.92 9.78
C SER A 80 -12.71 -2.28 9.17
N GLY A 81 -11.46 -2.49 8.73
CA GLY A 81 -11.07 -3.64 7.93
C GLY A 81 -11.60 -3.60 6.50
N GLU A 82 -12.33 -2.56 6.11
CA GLU A 82 -12.90 -2.45 4.77
C GLU A 82 -11.89 -1.87 3.78
N TYR A 83 -11.79 -2.51 2.62
CA TYR A 83 -10.99 -1.99 1.53
C TYR A 83 -11.67 -0.77 0.91
N THR A 84 -10.91 0.33 0.76
CA THR A 84 -11.32 1.45 -0.08
C THR A 84 -10.21 1.81 -1.06
N VAL A 85 -10.61 2.29 -2.24
CA VAL A 85 -9.63 2.80 -3.22
C VAL A 85 -8.78 3.90 -2.59
N ARG A 86 -9.36 4.74 -1.73
CA ARG A 86 -8.65 5.81 -1.02
C ARG A 86 -7.55 5.27 -0.10
N SER A 87 -7.84 4.27 0.73
CA SER A 87 -6.86 3.68 1.65
C SER A 87 -5.75 2.96 0.87
N ALA A 88 -6.08 2.23 -0.20
CA ALA A 88 -5.10 1.62 -1.08
C ALA A 88 -4.14 2.65 -1.71
N TYR A 89 -4.67 3.76 -2.23
CA TYR A 89 -3.84 4.84 -2.77
C TYR A 89 -2.96 5.50 -1.71
N LYS A 90 -3.41 5.59 -0.46
CA LYS A 90 -2.62 6.11 0.66
C LYS A 90 -1.42 5.20 0.94
N VAL A 91 -1.63 3.88 0.93
CA VAL A 91 -0.55 2.88 1.10
C VAL A 91 0.45 2.98 -0.04
N LEU A 92 -0.02 2.98 -1.30
CA LEU A 92 0.84 3.12 -2.46
C LEU A 92 1.68 4.40 -2.42
N GLN A 93 1.08 5.52 -1.98
CA GLN A 93 1.79 6.78 -1.79
C GLN A 93 2.84 6.73 -0.68
N SER A 94 2.65 5.94 0.37
CA SER A 94 3.65 5.77 1.44
C SER A 94 4.80 4.83 1.07
N LEU A 95 4.59 3.96 0.08
CA LEU A 95 5.59 3.00 -0.42
C LEU A 95 6.48 3.58 -1.52
N ASP A 96 6.03 4.62 -2.23
CA ASP A 96 6.85 5.32 -3.21
C ASP A 96 7.95 6.11 -2.47
N GLU A 97 9.19 5.65 -2.60
CA GLU A 97 10.39 6.27 -2.01
C GLU A 97 10.75 7.61 -2.65
N ASP A 98 10.05 8.07 -3.71
CA ASP A 98 10.32 9.35 -4.35
C ASP A 98 9.57 10.50 -3.64
N PRO A 99 10.21 11.23 -2.70
CA PRO A 99 9.57 12.31 -1.98
C PRO A 99 9.28 13.48 -2.94
N SER A 100 9.90 13.50 -4.12
CA SER A 100 9.70 14.50 -5.18
C SER A 100 8.24 14.55 -5.62
N ALA A 101 7.57 13.41 -5.79
CA ALA A 101 6.18 13.39 -6.22
C ALA A 101 5.27 14.14 -5.24
N TYR A 102 5.57 14.07 -3.93
CA TYR A 102 4.80 14.73 -2.88
C TYR A 102 5.25 16.17 -2.61
N VAL A 103 6.56 16.47 -2.65
CA VAL A 103 7.07 17.85 -2.58
C VAL A 103 6.46 18.69 -3.71
N LEU A 104 6.37 18.12 -4.92
CA LEU A 104 5.65 18.75 -6.03
C LEU A 104 4.14 18.86 -5.73
N GLN A 105 3.47 17.84 -5.19
CA GLN A 105 2.03 17.94 -4.86
C GLN A 105 1.71 19.00 -3.80
N THR A 106 2.51 19.13 -2.74
CA THR A 106 2.29 20.16 -1.70
C THR A 106 2.51 21.56 -2.25
N ASP A 107 3.55 21.76 -3.05
CA ASP A 107 3.88 23.06 -3.65
C ASP A 107 2.86 23.47 -4.73
N TYR A 108 2.36 22.52 -5.53
CA TYR A 108 1.38 22.82 -6.57
C TYR A 108 -0.08 22.75 -6.12
N LYS A 109 -0.39 22.31 -4.89
CA LYS A 109 -1.79 22.25 -4.39
C LYS A 109 -2.48 23.61 -4.49
N GLY A 110 -1.78 24.68 -4.07
CA GLY A 110 -2.28 26.05 -4.16
C GLY A 110 -2.46 26.51 -5.62
N PHE A 111 -1.53 26.13 -6.51
CA PHE A 111 -1.62 26.43 -7.94
C PHE A 111 -2.82 25.74 -8.59
N TYR A 112 -3.01 24.44 -8.35
CA TYR A 112 -4.11 23.68 -8.95
C TYR A 112 -5.47 24.12 -8.41
N ASN A 113 -5.59 24.44 -7.12
CA ASN A 113 -6.82 25.01 -6.57
C ASN A 113 -7.23 26.29 -7.32
N LYS A 114 -6.28 27.20 -7.55
CA LYS A 114 -6.54 28.42 -8.34
C LYS A 114 -6.88 28.09 -9.80
N LEU A 115 -6.14 27.19 -10.45
CA LEU A 115 -6.38 26.77 -11.84
C LEU A 115 -7.81 26.22 -12.03
N TRP A 116 -8.30 25.42 -11.09
CA TRP A 116 -9.63 24.84 -11.17
C TRP A 116 -10.76 25.84 -10.90
N LEU A 117 -10.50 26.89 -10.09
CA LEU A 117 -11.43 27.97 -9.81
C LEU A 117 -11.60 28.98 -10.96
N LEU A 118 -10.66 29.04 -11.92
CA LEU A 118 -10.77 29.95 -13.07
C LEU A 118 -11.97 29.58 -13.95
N ASN A 119 -12.66 30.58 -14.49
CA ASN A 119 -13.72 30.38 -15.50
C ASN A 119 -13.11 30.12 -16.89
N LEU A 120 -12.40 29.00 -17.02
CA LEU A 120 -11.81 28.51 -18.27
C LEU A 120 -12.46 27.18 -18.69
N PRO A 121 -12.54 26.90 -20.00
CA PRO A 121 -12.92 25.59 -20.50
C PRO A 121 -12.05 24.47 -19.90
N SER A 122 -12.66 23.35 -19.52
CA SER A 122 -11.97 22.21 -18.90
C SER A 122 -10.80 21.68 -19.72
N LYS A 123 -10.89 21.74 -21.06
CA LYS A 123 -9.82 21.34 -21.96
C LYS A 123 -8.51 22.10 -21.68
N ILE A 124 -8.59 23.41 -21.44
CA ILE A 124 -7.41 24.25 -21.16
C ILE A 124 -6.84 23.89 -19.79
N LYS A 125 -7.69 23.76 -18.76
CA LYS A 125 -7.27 23.38 -17.40
C LYS A 125 -6.53 22.04 -17.40
N ILE A 126 -7.07 21.04 -18.12
CA ILE A 126 -6.45 19.73 -18.27
C ILE A 126 -5.13 19.82 -19.01
N THR A 127 -5.04 20.60 -20.09
CA THR A 127 -3.78 20.79 -20.83
C THR A 127 -2.70 21.42 -19.97
N VAL A 128 -3.04 22.46 -19.19
CA VAL A 128 -2.11 23.11 -18.26
C VAL A 128 -1.64 22.11 -17.19
N TRP A 129 -2.56 21.36 -16.58
CA TRP A 129 -2.20 20.32 -15.61
C TRP A 129 -1.27 19.27 -16.23
N LYS A 130 -1.55 18.77 -17.44
CA LYS A 130 -0.67 17.82 -18.14
C LYS A 130 0.71 18.42 -18.44
N ALA A 131 0.78 19.71 -18.76
CA ALA A 131 2.04 20.41 -19.01
C ALA A 131 2.89 20.50 -17.73
N SER A 132 2.28 20.89 -16.60
CA SER A 132 2.95 21.03 -15.31
C SER A 132 3.59 19.74 -14.80
N TRP A 133 3.07 18.58 -15.21
CA TRP A 133 3.55 17.26 -14.82
C TRP A 133 4.38 16.53 -15.89
N ASN A 134 4.76 17.19 -16.99
CA ASN A 134 5.45 16.55 -18.11
C ASN A 134 4.67 15.33 -18.68
N TYR A 135 3.34 15.36 -18.62
CA TYR A 135 2.45 14.35 -19.25
C TYR A 135 2.17 14.66 -20.71
N LEU A 136 2.60 15.82 -21.21
CA LEU A 136 2.49 16.11 -22.64
C LEU A 136 3.38 15.13 -23.44
N PRO A 137 2.89 14.64 -24.60
CA PRO A 137 3.59 13.69 -25.45
C PRO A 137 4.75 14.35 -26.22
N LEU A 138 5.68 14.97 -25.48
CA LEU A 138 6.94 15.50 -25.99
C LEU A 138 7.94 14.34 -26.14
N ARG A 139 8.79 14.40 -27.17
CA ARG A 139 9.80 13.37 -27.45
C ARG A 139 10.73 13.12 -26.25
N ALA A 140 11.15 14.19 -25.57
CA ALA A 140 11.93 14.10 -24.33
C ALA A 140 11.20 13.27 -23.24
N ASN A 141 9.91 13.52 -23.02
CA ASN A 141 9.10 12.81 -22.04
C ASN A 141 8.85 11.34 -22.46
N MET A 142 8.64 11.10 -23.75
CA MET A 142 8.48 9.74 -24.29
C MET A 142 9.75 8.91 -24.12
N GLN A 143 10.93 9.50 -24.38
CA GLN A 143 12.21 8.82 -24.18
C GLN A 143 12.46 8.51 -22.71
N GLN A 144 12.17 9.44 -21.80
CA GLN A 144 12.27 9.18 -20.35
C GLN A 144 11.40 7.99 -19.91
N ARG A 145 10.22 7.83 -20.54
CA ARG A 145 9.31 6.70 -20.31
C ARG A 145 9.62 5.46 -21.14
N ARG A 146 10.75 5.44 -21.85
CA ARG A 146 11.20 4.32 -22.71
C ARG A 146 10.22 3.97 -23.84
N LEU A 147 9.41 4.93 -24.28
CA LEU A 147 8.47 4.76 -25.39
C LEU A 147 9.09 5.10 -26.75
N THR A 148 10.20 5.85 -26.77
CA THR A 148 10.92 6.23 -28.00
C THR A 148 12.43 6.33 -27.76
N ASN A 149 13.23 6.02 -28.77
CA ASN A 149 14.70 6.10 -28.69
C ASN A 149 15.27 7.45 -29.18
N THR A 150 14.41 8.42 -29.53
CA THR A 150 14.83 9.70 -30.10
C THR A 150 14.16 10.90 -29.40
N THR A 151 14.98 11.89 -29.05
CA THR A 151 14.55 13.21 -28.53
C THR A 151 14.26 14.23 -29.64
N ILE A 152 14.56 13.88 -30.90
CA ILE A 152 14.44 14.79 -32.05
C ILE A 152 12.96 15.00 -32.40
N CYS A 153 12.54 16.26 -32.48
CA CYS A 153 11.20 16.61 -32.93
C CYS A 153 11.03 16.36 -34.43
N SER A 154 10.01 15.59 -34.84
CA SER A 154 9.74 15.29 -36.25
C SER A 154 9.26 16.50 -37.07
N ARG A 155 8.92 17.61 -36.43
CA ARG A 155 8.47 18.84 -37.11
C ARG A 155 9.58 19.85 -37.33
N CYS A 156 10.37 20.16 -36.31
CA CYS A 156 11.42 21.16 -36.39
C CYS A 156 12.83 20.56 -36.52
N ILE A 157 12.99 19.24 -36.38
CA ILE A 157 14.27 18.53 -36.49
C ILE A 157 15.31 19.08 -35.47
N VAL A 158 14.83 19.61 -34.36
CA VAL A 158 15.66 20.07 -33.24
C VAL A 158 15.52 19.10 -32.07
N GLU A 159 16.63 18.86 -31.39
CA GLU A 159 16.68 18.08 -30.16
C GLU A 159 15.90 18.78 -29.04
N GLN A 160 14.96 18.06 -28.43
CA GLN A 160 14.20 18.57 -27.30
C GLN A 160 15.01 18.35 -26.02
N ARG A 161 15.64 19.42 -25.53
CA ARG A 161 16.27 19.45 -24.21
C ARG A 161 15.21 19.77 -23.15
N ARG A 162 15.29 19.10 -22.01
CA ARG A 162 14.42 19.35 -20.85
C ARG A 162 14.63 20.74 -20.28
#